data_AF-A0AAP0BRJ1-F1
#
_entry.id   AF-A0AAP0BRJ1-F1
#
_cell.length_a   1.000
_cell.length_b   1.000
_cell.length_c   1.000
_cell.angle_alpha   90.00
_cell.angle_beta   90.00
_cell.angle_gamma   90.00
#
_symmetry.space_group_name_H-M   'P 1'
#
loop_
_entity.id
_entity.type
_entity.pdbx_description
1 polymer ?
#
loop_
_entity_poly.entity_id
_entity_poly.type
_entity_poly.pdbx_seq_one_letter_code
_entity_poly.pdbx_strand_id
1 'polypeptide(L)' 'MVGIAVGRAVDLTRLEGYTDLLGKLEEMFGIRGELLGDAKKWKVVYTDDEDDMMMVGDDPWQ' A
#
# COMPACT_ATOMS: atom_id res chain seq x y z
N MET A 1 18.95 -1.11 -3.91
CA MET A 1 17.81 -1.82 -4.52
C MET A 1 17.87 -1.53 -6.01
N VAL A 2 18.24 -2.50 -6.86
CA VAL A 2 18.29 -2.28 -8.31
C VAL A 2 17.01 -2.83 -8.89
N GLY A 3 16.15 -1.95 -9.40
CA GLY A 3 14.86 -2.29 -9.98
C GLY A 3 14.36 -1.13 -10.85
N ILE A 4 13.36 -1.41 -11.67
CA ILE A 4 12.69 -0.39 -12.49
C ILE A 4 11.49 0.12 -11.68
N ALA A 5 11.44 1.42 -11.42
CA ALA A 5 10.29 2.04 -10.79
C ALA A 5 9.10 1.99 -11.76
N VAL A 6 8.00 1.39 -11.33
CA VAL A 6 6.75 1.34 -12.09
C VAL A 6 5.68 2.08 -11.30
N GLY A 7 5.21 3.20 -11.84
CA GLY A 7 4.15 4.00 -11.25
C GLY A 7 2.77 3.48 -11.64
N ARG A 8 1.83 3.46 -10.69
CA ARG A 8 0.40 3.23 -10.90
C ARG A 8 -0.40 4.17 -10.01
N ALA A 9 -1.63 4.47 -10.41
CA ALA A 9 -2.52 5.34 -9.68
C ALA A 9 -3.71 4.56 -9.11
N VAL A 10 -4.08 4.87 -7.88
CA VAL A 10 -5.26 4.35 -7.17
C VAL A 10 -6.03 5.54 -6.62
N ASP A 11 -7.35 5.51 -6.73
CA ASP A 11 -8.23 6.48 -6.08
C ASP A 11 -8.61 5.95 -4.69
N LEU A 12 -8.04 6.56 -3.65
CA LEU A 12 -8.24 6.14 -2.26
C LEU A 12 -9.68 6.36 -1.78
N THR A 13 -10.42 7.31 -2.36
CA THR A 13 -11.80 7.64 -1.94
C THR A 13 -12.81 6.53 -2.24
N ARG A 14 -12.41 5.54 -3.06
CA ARG A 14 -13.23 4.40 -3.48
C ARG A 14 -12.99 3.14 -2.65
N LEU A 15 -12.12 3.21 -1.63
CA LEU A 15 -11.74 2.09 -0.78
C LEU A 15 -12.37 2.28 0.61
N GLU A 16 -12.79 1.19 1.24
CA GLU A 16 -13.45 1.23 2.55
C GLU A 16 -12.47 1.03 3.71
N GLY A 17 -11.19 0.76 3.40
CA GLY A 17 -10.18 0.52 4.42
C GLY A 17 -8.81 0.17 3.87
N TYR A 18 -7.85 0.02 4.79
CA TYR A 18 -6.51 -0.46 4.46
C TYR A 18 -6.50 -1.86 3.84
N THR A 19 -7.43 -2.73 4.22
CA THR A 19 -7.54 -4.07 3.61
C THR A 19 -7.78 -3.97 2.10
N ASP A 20 -8.66 -3.05 1.68
CA ASP A 20 -8.96 -2.83 0.26
C ASP A 20 -7.75 -2.23 -0.48
N LEU A 21 -7.08 -1.26 0.16
CA LEU A 21 -5.84 -0.67 -0.37
C LEU A 21 -4.77 -1.75 -0.58
N LEU A 22 -4.48 -2.55 0.44
CA LEU A 22 -3.46 -3.59 0.37
C LEU A 22 -3.82 -4.64 -0.68
N GLY A 23 -5.08 -5.08 -0.74
CA GLY A 23 -5.55 -6.02 -1.77
C GLY A 23 -5.42 -5.44 -3.19
N LYS A 24 -5.70 -4.14 -3.36
CA LYS A 24 -5.53 -3.45 -4.65
C LYS A 24 -4.07 -3.35 -5.06
N LEU A 25 -3.17 -3.05 -4.11
CA LEU A 25 -1.72 -3.03 -4.36
C LEU A 25 -1.21 -4.43 -4.74
N GLU A 26 -1.67 -5.48 -4.06
CA GLU A 26 -1.32 -6.85 -4.42
C GLU A 26 -1.77 -7.21 -5.85
N GLU A 27 -2.99 -6.84 -6.23
CA GLU A 27 -3.50 -7.03 -7.59
C GLU A 27 -2.67 -6.25 -8.62
N MET A 28 -2.35 -4.99 -8.33
CA MET A 28 -1.58 -4.15 -9.21
C MET A 28 -0.17 -4.74 -9.42
N PHE A 29 0.58 -4.97 -8.36
CA PHE A 29 1.97 -5.39 -8.50
C PHE A 29 2.14 -6.90 -8.72
N GLY A 30 1.06 -7.69 -8.71
CA GLY A 30 1.11 -9.14 -8.91
C GLY A 30 1.72 -9.88 -7.73
N ILE A 31 1.59 -9.32 -6.52
CA ILE A 31 2.22 -9.80 -5.27
C ILE A 31 1.18 -10.35 -4.29
N ARG A 32 0.18 -11.08 -4.80
CA ARG A 32 -0.93 -11.64 -4.01
C ARG A 32 -0.42 -12.46 -2.82
N GLY A 33 -0.95 -12.16 -1.63
CA GLY A 33 -0.59 -12.80 -0.37
C GLY A 33 0.72 -12.31 0.25
N GLU A 34 1.44 -11.35 -0.34
CA GLU A 34 2.71 -10.87 0.23
C GLU A 34 2.54 -9.63 1.14
N LEU A 35 1.40 -8.95 1.09
CA LEU A 35 1.01 -7.83 1.96
C LEU A 35 -0.04 -8.23 3.00
N LEU A 36 -1.07 -8.97 2.58
CA LEU A 36 -2.20 -9.40 3.44
C LEU A 36 -2.03 -10.80 4.04
N GLY A 37 -1.08 -11.61 3.56
CA GLY A 37 -0.85 -12.96 4.07
C GLY A 37 -0.14 -13.03 5.42
N ASP A 38 -0.07 -14.23 5.99
CA ASP A 38 0.52 -14.49 7.31
C ASP A 38 2.02 -14.10 7.39
N ALA A 39 2.73 -14.25 6.27
CA ALA A 39 4.12 -13.85 6.12
C ALA A 39 4.21 -12.56 5.31
N LYS A 40 3.97 -11.42 5.96
CA LYS A 40 4.13 -10.08 5.36
C LYS A 40 5.59 -9.85 4.94
N LYS A 41 5.89 -10.00 3.65
CA LYS A 41 7.23 -9.79 3.10
C LYS A 41 7.52 -8.32 2.81
N TRP A 42 6.46 -7.56 2.55
CA TRP A 42 6.54 -6.16 2.16
C TRP A 42 5.90 -5.26 3.21
N LYS A 43 6.38 -4.01 3.25
CA LYS A 43 5.78 -2.92 4.00
C LYS A 43 5.30 -1.86 3.01
N VAL A 44 4.16 -1.25 3.31
CA VAL A 44 3.64 -0.12 2.54
C VAL A 44 3.84 1.13 3.37
N VAL A 45 4.42 2.14 2.74
CA VAL A 45 4.64 3.47 3.31
C VAL A 45 4.01 4.51 2.39
N TYR A 46 3.64 5.64 2.95
CA TYR A 46 3.14 6.80 2.20
C TYR A 46 3.89 8.06 2.65
N THR A 47 3.80 9.11 1.84
CA THR A 47 4.28 10.44 2.19
C THR A 47 3.06 11.29 2.48
N ASP A 48 3.02 11.96 3.63
CA ASP A 48 1.93 12.86 4.01
C ASP A 48 2.11 14.28 3.42
N ASP A 49 1.32 15.23 3.88
CA ASP A 49 1.38 16.63 3.46
C ASP A 49 2.55 17.42 4.10
N GLU A 50 3.27 16.81 5.04
CA GLU A 50 4.49 17.35 5.65
C GLU A 50 5.77 16.78 4.99
N ASP A 51 5.62 16.04 3.89
CA ASP A 51 6.69 15.30 3.20
C ASP A 51 7.34 14.18 4.05
N ASP A 52 6.68 13.75 5.14
CA ASP A 52 7.18 12.72 6.04
C ASP A 52 6.76 11.32 5.61
N MET A 53 7.67 10.35 5.74
CA MET A 53 7.41 8.95 5.40
C MET A 53 6.74 8.22 6.55
N MET A 54 5.50 7.80 6.34
CA MET A 54 4.63 7.18 7.33
C MET A 54 4.29 5.73 6.96
N MET A 55 4.03 4.86 7.95
CA MET A 55 3.56 3.50 7.68
C MET A 55 2.06 3.47 7.44
N VAL A 56 1.63 2.75 6.41
CA VAL A 56 0.21 2.55 6.13
C VAL A 56 -0.42 1.69 7.23
N GLY A 57 -1.50 2.19 7.85
CA GLY A 57 -2.25 1.51 8.90
C GLY A 57 -2.01 2.01 10.32
N ASP A 58 -1.10 2.97 10.51
CA ASP A 58 -0.88 3.60 11.81
C ASP A 58 -2.03 4.56 12.19
N ASP A 59 -2.58 5.27 11.20
CA ASP A 59 -3.72 6.16 11.37
C ASP A 59 -5.05 5.47 11.04
N PRO A 60 -6.19 5.87 11.62
CA PRO A 60 -7.51 5.36 11.23
C PRO A 60 -7.84 5.65 9.76
N TRP A 61 -8.56 4.73 9.11
CA TRP A 61 -9.17 4.99 7.81
C TRP A 61 -10.41 5.88 7.99
N GLN A 62 -10.44 7.07 7.38
CA GLN A 62 -11.54 8.04 7.47
C GLN A 62 -11.84 8.71 6.13
#